data_AF-A0A821N2Z2-F1
#
_entry.id   AF-A0A821N2Z2-F1
#
_cell.length_a   1.000
_cell.length_b   1.000
_cell.length_c   1.000
_cell.angle_alpha   90.00
_cell.angle_beta   90.00
_cell.angle_gamma   90.00
#
_symmetry.space_group_name_H-M   'P 1'
#
loop_
_entity.id
_entity.type
_entity.pdbx_description
1 polymer ?
#
loop_
_entity_poly.entity_id
_entity_poly.type
_entity_poly.pdbx_seq_one_letter_code
_entity_poly.pdbx_strand_id
1 'polypeptide(L)'
;MCHTQSLGSVTINNHHPQPFRVLPLKSSSLDQYFLCTNNSLLNRFTSLAIISAYVMKYVIRNGVSFSNPIKDVISVCEFEVNLKNIASGRAERASWPNKEVFTWQRAAKQIARMPTVDMHLLPDPDPELDTDRVKKSEWLIVIGEYNTPSRCIMLPYDGMYGGFLCYYHGVHYDVSGRIRRGSVRTNLEVPDYVFIDDNTVVIGRKKNPIKF
;
A
#
# COMPACT_ATOMS: atom_id res chain seq x y z
N MET A 1 -23.59 0.59 49.03
CA MET A 1 -25.01 0.96 48.89
C MET A 1 -25.55 0.33 47.61
N CYS A 2 -26.45 -0.64 47.72
CA CYS A 2 -27.51 -0.89 46.75
C CYS A 2 -28.59 -1.76 47.42
N HIS A 3 -29.84 -1.52 47.04
CA HIS A 3 -31.04 -1.59 47.86
C HIS A 3 -31.65 -2.97 48.14
N THR A 4 -32.41 -2.98 49.23
CA THR A 4 -33.41 -3.92 49.76
C THR A 4 -34.70 -4.04 48.93
N GLN A 5 -35.44 -5.15 49.07
CA GLN A 5 -36.92 -5.22 49.21
C GLN A 5 -37.33 -6.67 49.58
N SER A 6 -37.83 -6.92 50.81
CA SER A 6 -39.24 -6.95 51.30
C SER A 6 -39.97 -8.27 51.00
N LEU A 7 -40.12 -9.17 51.99
CA LEU A 7 -41.22 -9.35 52.95
C LEU A 7 -42.24 -10.41 52.50
N GLY A 8 -42.38 -11.45 53.33
CA GLY A 8 -43.48 -12.41 53.32
C GLY A 8 -43.50 -13.18 54.65
N SER A 9 -44.49 -12.88 55.49
CA SER A 9 -44.68 -13.45 56.84
C SER A 9 -45.72 -14.57 56.81
N VAL A 10 -45.41 -15.73 57.40
CA VAL A 10 -46.39 -16.68 57.95
C VAL A 10 -45.77 -17.38 59.17
N THR A 11 -46.35 -17.17 60.35
CA THR A 11 -46.23 -18.05 61.53
C THR A 11 -47.27 -19.18 61.37
N ILE A 12 -47.11 -20.41 61.88
CA ILE A 12 -47.17 -20.80 63.29
C ILE A 12 -46.64 -22.24 63.54
N ASN A 13 -46.03 -22.42 64.73
CA ASN A 13 -46.02 -23.57 65.67
C ASN A 13 -45.10 -24.81 65.54
N ASN A 14 -44.11 -24.83 66.45
CA ASN A 14 -43.75 -25.85 67.46
C ASN A 14 -43.58 -27.34 67.08
N HIS A 15 -42.33 -27.83 67.00
CA HIS A 15 -41.66 -28.71 68.01
C HIS A 15 -40.32 -29.32 67.51
N HIS A 16 -39.27 -29.25 68.36
CA HIS A 16 -37.98 -29.99 68.34
C HIS A 16 -37.02 -29.85 67.14
N PRO A 17 -35.70 -30.14 67.26
CA PRO A 17 -34.70 -29.85 68.29
C PRO A 17 -33.70 -28.77 67.80
N GLN A 18 -32.84 -28.25 68.70
CA GLN A 18 -31.88 -27.17 68.41
C GLN A 18 -30.98 -27.49 67.19
N PRO A 19 -30.95 -26.67 66.12
CA PRO A 19 -29.97 -26.83 65.05
C PRO A 19 -28.65 -26.19 65.47
N PHE A 20 -27.57 -26.98 65.36
CA PHE A 20 -26.18 -26.56 65.52
C PHE A 20 -25.94 -25.19 64.87
N ARG A 21 -25.59 -24.19 65.70
CA ARG A 21 -25.13 -22.89 65.24
C ARG A 21 -23.75 -23.08 64.61
N VAL A 22 -23.71 -23.25 63.29
CA VAL A 22 -22.46 -23.13 62.53
C VAL A 22 -22.03 -21.67 62.67
N LEU A 23 -21.08 -21.40 63.57
CA LEU A 23 -20.44 -20.10 63.64
C LEU A 23 -19.84 -19.82 62.26
N PRO A 24 -20.00 -18.61 61.68
CA PRO A 24 -19.27 -18.28 60.46
C PRO A 24 -17.80 -18.46 60.78
N LEU A 25 -17.13 -19.38 60.08
CA LEU A 25 -15.69 -19.51 60.15
C LEU A 25 -15.14 -18.14 59.77
N LYS A 26 -14.64 -17.41 60.78
CA LYS A 26 -13.97 -16.14 60.61
C LYS A 26 -12.73 -16.46 59.79
N SER A 27 -12.81 -16.28 58.46
CA SER A 27 -11.67 -16.40 57.58
C SER A 27 -10.56 -15.56 58.18
N SER A 28 -9.39 -16.16 58.34
CA SER A 28 -8.31 -15.55 59.10
C SER A 28 -7.92 -14.22 58.45
N SER A 29 -7.39 -13.29 59.24
CA SER A 29 -6.85 -12.02 58.71
C SER A 29 -5.76 -12.27 57.65
N LEU A 30 -5.13 -13.45 57.67
CA LEU A 30 -4.18 -13.90 56.66
C LEU A 30 -4.85 -14.21 55.32
N ASP A 31 -6.07 -14.77 55.30
CA ASP A 31 -6.80 -15.09 54.06
C ASP A 31 -7.26 -13.81 53.33
N GLN A 32 -7.66 -12.79 54.08
CA GLN A 32 -8.00 -11.47 53.53
C GLN A 32 -6.76 -10.71 53.03
N TYR A 33 -5.63 -10.81 53.72
CA TYR A 33 -4.36 -10.27 53.24
C TYR A 33 -3.87 -10.99 51.99
N PHE A 34 -3.97 -12.32 51.91
CA PHE A 34 -3.56 -13.12 50.74
C PHE A 34 -4.34 -12.78 49.47
N LEU A 35 -5.65 -12.53 49.56
CA LEU A 35 -6.48 -12.15 48.41
C LEU A 35 -6.16 -10.73 47.88
N CYS A 36 -5.82 -9.78 48.77
CA CYS A 36 -5.42 -8.42 48.38
C CYS A 36 -3.96 -8.34 47.88
N THR A 37 -3.03 -9.08 48.49
CA THR A 37 -1.62 -9.08 48.07
C THR A 37 -1.43 -9.82 46.74
N ASN A 38 -2.13 -10.93 46.50
CA ASN A 38 -2.10 -11.66 45.22
C ASN A 38 -2.55 -10.79 44.04
N ASN A 39 -3.61 -9.99 44.19
CA ASN A 39 -4.06 -9.10 43.12
C ASN A 39 -3.12 -7.92 42.89
N SER A 40 -2.48 -7.37 43.94
CA SER A 40 -1.53 -6.27 43.79
C SER A 40 -0.22 -6.70 43.11
N LEU A 41 0.28 -7.90 43.41
CA LEU A 41 1.45 -8.49 42.77
C LEU A 41 1.15 -8.89 41.32
N LEU A 42 0.01 -9.55 41.08
CA LEU A 42 -0.42 -9.91 39.73
C LEU A 42 -0.63 -8.67 38.85
N ASN A 43 -1.22 -7.59 39.38
CA ASN A 43 -1.36 -6.31 38.66
C ASN A 43 0.01 -5.68 38.34
N ARG A 44 0.98 -5.78 39.25
CA ARG A 44 2.37 -5.33 38.98
C ARG A 44 3.01 -6.16 37.87
N PHE A 45 2.86 -7.48 37.89
CA PHE A 45 3.39 -8.36 36.84
C PHE A 45 2.76 -8.11 35.47
N THR A 46 1.43 -7.94 35.41
CA THR A 46 0.74 -7.63 34.15
C THR A 46 1.16 -6.27 33.60
N SER A 47 1.31 -5.24 34.44
CA SER A 47 1.79 -3.92 34.00
C SER A 47 3.22 -3.95 33.46
N LEU A 48 4.13 -4.72 34.08
CA LEU A 48 5.50 -4.90 33.61
C LEU A 48 5.54 -5.68 32.28
N ALA A 49 4.66 -6.68 32.11
CA ALA A 49 4.54 -7.42 30.85
C ALA A 49 4.04 -6.55 29.69
N ILE A 50 3.13 -5.61 29.96
CA ILE A 50 2.68 -4.64 28.95
C ILE A 50 3.85 -3.72 28.57
N ILE A 51 4.56 -3.15 29.54
CA ILE A 51 5.71 -2.28 29.29
C ILE A 51 6.79 -3.02 28.50
N SER A 52 7.10 -4.28 28.86
CA SER A 52 8.10 -5.07 28.14
C SER A 52 7.67 -5.35 26.69
N ALA A 53 6.39 -5.61 26.43
CA ALA A 53 5.85 -5.77 25.08
C ALA A 53 5.95 -4.47 24.26
N TYR A 54 5.70 -3.30 24.86
CA TYR A 54 5.89 -2.01 24.20
C TYR A 54 7.35 -1.73 23.84
N VAL A 55 8.28 -2.02 24.76
CA VAL A 55 9.72 -1.89 24.50
C VAL A 55 10.17 -2.87 23.41
N MET A 56 9.72 -4.12 23.46
CA MET A 56 10.01 -5.12 22.43
C MET A 56 9.50 -4.67 21.05
N LYS A 57 8.26 -4.18 20.98
CA LYS A 57 7.68 -3.61 19.75
C LYS A 57 8.51 -2.45 19.21
N TYR A 58 9.00 -1.57 20.08
CA TYR A 58 9.84 -0.44 19.70
C TYR A 58 11.18 -0.88 19.11
N VAL A 59 11.86 -1.83 19.76
CA VAL A 59 13.14 -2.39 19.28
C VAL A 59 12.96 -3.08 17.93
N ILE A 60 11.92 -3.91 17.77
CA ILE A 60 11.62 -4.59 16.51
C ILE A 60 11.29 -3.56 15.41
N ARG A 61 10.44 -2.57 15.70
CA ARG A 61 10.06 -1.56 14.71
C ARG A 61 11.26 -0.75 14.24
N ASN A 62 12.13 -0.33 15.15
CA ASN A 62 13.34 0.40 14.79
C ASN A 62 14.34 -0.50 14.05
N GLY A 63 14.50 -1.75 14.50
CA GLY A 63 15.31 -2.78 13.83
C GLY A 63 14.92 -2.96 12.36
N VAL A 64 13.63 -3.15 12.08
CA VAL A 64 13.10 -3.26 10.72
C VAL A 64 13.23 -1.94 9.94
N SER A 65 13.08 -0.80 10.63
CA SER A 65 13.22 0.52 9.99
C SER A 65 14.64 0.79 9.48
N PHE A 66 15.68 0.15 10.04
CA PHE A 66 17.05 0.25 9.50
C PHE A 66 17.21 -0.45 8.14
N SER A 67 16.37 -1.44 7.83
CA SER A 67 16.39 -2.13 6.53
C SER A 67 15.55 -1.44 5.46
N ASN A 68 14.71 -0.48 5.85
CA ASN A 68 13.95 0.33 4.91
C ASN A 68 14.86 1.36 4.22
N PRO A 69 14.56 1.74 2.97
CA PRO A 69 15.35 2.74 2.28
C PRO A 69 15.38 4.07 3.05
N ILE A 70 16.56 4.70 3.10
CA ILE A 70 16.77 6.01 3.73
C ILE A 70 15.94 7.05 2.96
N LYS A 71 15.40 8.05 3.66
CA LYS A 71 14.55 9.10 3.08
C LYS A 71 15.17 9.78 1.85
N ASP A 72 16.48 9.99 1.87
CA ASP A 72 17.18 10.62 0.75
C ASP A 72 17.15 9.72 -0.51
N VAL A 73 17.27 8.40 -0.34
CA VAL A 73 17.11 7.43 -1.44
C VAL A 73 15.67 7.45 -1.97
N ILE A 74 14.68 7.55 -1.09
CA ILE A 74 13.27 7.68 -1.50
C ILE A 74 13.04 8.99 -2.26
N SER A 75 13.68 10.09 -1.86
CA SER A 75 13.57 11.37 -2.58
C SER A 75 14.20 11.30 -3.97
N VAL A 76 15.28 10.53 -4.16
CA VAL A 76 15.88 10.27 -5.48
C VAL A 76 14.93 9.44 -6.37
N CYS A 77 13.99 8.71 -5.78
CA CYS A 77 12.96 8.01 -6.54
C CYS A 77 11.84 8.95 -7.04
N GLU A 78 11.72 10.18 -6.54
CA GLU A 78 10.82 11.18 -7.07
C GLU A 78 11.58 12.14 -7.99
N PHE A 79 11.10 12.34 -9.22
CA PHE A 79 11.71 13.31 -10.13
C PHE A 79 10.66 14.15 -10.85
N GLU A 80 10.99 15.42 -11.03
CA GLU A 80 10.13 16.40 -11.68
C GLU A 80 10.50 16.54 -13.16
N VAL A 81 9.49 16.47 -14.03
CA VAL A 81 9.65 16.68 -15.48
C VAL A 81 8.89 17.93 -15.88
N ASN A 82 9.60 18.83 -16.56
CA ASN A 82 9.02 20.02 -17.14
C ASN A 82 8.45 19.71 -18.54
N LEU A 83 7.16 19.90 -18.69
CA LEU A 83 6.37 19.59 -19.88
C LEU A 83 6.39 20.73 -20.93
N LYS A 84 6.84 21.94 -20.59
CA LYS A 84 6.77 23.12 -21.49
C LYS A 84 7.56 22.95 -22.78
N ASN A 85 8.65 22.21 -22.72
CA ASN A 85 9.58 22.06 -23.84
C ASN A 85 9.23 20.87 -24.75
N ILE A 86 8.21 20.09 -24.39
CA ILE A 86 7.80 18.91 -25.14
C ILE A 86 6.75 19.35 -26.17
N ALA A 87 7.07 19.21 -27.45
CA ALA A 87 6.15 19.53 -28.54
C ALA A 87 5.15 18.40 -28.81
N SER A 88 3.99 18.72 -29.39
CA SER A 88 2.94 17.73 -29.65
C SER A 88 3.41 16.68 -30.65
N GLY A 89 3.23 15.41 -30.31
CA GLY A 89 3.77 14.27 -31.02
C GLY A 89 5.18 13.88 -30.58
N ARG A 90 5.83 14.64 -29.69
CA ARG A 90 7.19 14.38 -29.20
C ARG A 90 7.20 13.62 -27.86
N ALA A 91 8.23 12.80 -27.68
CA ALA A 91 8.51 11.89 -26.60
C ALA A 91 9.91 12.24 -26.11
N GLU A 92 9.99 12.57 -24.85
CA GLU A 92 11.23 12.89 -24.17
C GLU A 92 11.62 11.73 -23.27
N ARG A 93 12.91 11.43 -23.26
CA ARG A 93 13.48 10.38 -22.43
C ARG A 93 14.11 11.03 -21.20
N ALA A 94 13.68 10.63 -20.03
CA ALA A 94 14.25 11.03 -18.75
C ALA A 94 14.93 9.83 -18.08
N SER A 95 16.04 10.10 -17.39
CA SER A 95 16.70 9.11 -16.55
C SER A 95 16.02 9.04 -15.19
N TRP A 96 15.57 7.84 -14.81
CA TRP A 96 15.05 7.52 -13.48
C TRP A 96 15.96 6.44 -12.87
N PRO A 97 16.05 6.25 -11.54
CA PRO A 97 17.00 5.31 -10.96
C PRO A 97 16.93 3.92 -11.58
N ASN A 98 18.00 3.54 -12.27
CA ASN A 98 18.17 2.28 -13.00
C ASN A 98 17.16 2.00 -14.14
N LYS A 99 16.32 2.98 -14.51
CA LYS A 99 15.27 2.82 -15.54
C LYS A 99 15.17 4.07 -16.43
N GLU A 100 14.77 3.91 -17.68
CA GLU A 100 14.41 5.04 -18.53
C GLU A 100 12.90 5.28 -18.41
N VAL A 101 12.48 6.54 -18.35
CA VAL A 101 11.06 6.92 -18.39
C VAL A 101 10.82 7.79 -19.60
N PHE A 102 9.77 7.46 -20.35
CA PHE A 102 9.35 8.22 -21.52
C PHE A 102 8.13 9.07 -21.17
N THR A 103 8.25 10.37 -21.43
CA THR A 103 7.13 11.32 -21.34
C THR A 103 6.76 11.73 -22.76
N TRP A 104 5.60 11.29 -23.23
CA TRP A 104 5.14 11.54 -24.59
C TRP A 104 3.92 12.45 -24.59
N GLN A 105 4.06 13.61 -25.24
CA GLN A 105 2.92 14.43 -25.64
C GLN A 105 2.30 13.88 -26.92
N ARG A 106 1.15 13.23 -26.82
CA ARG A 106 0.49 12.55 -27.93
C ARG A 106 -0.25 13.56 -28.82
N ALA A 107 -0.10 13.43 -30.13
CA ALA A 107 -0.87 14.22 -31.08
C ALA A 107 -2.33 13.74 -31.11
N ALA A 108 -3.27 14.65 -31.39
CA ALA A 108 -4.70 14.34 -31.44
C ALA A 108 -5.05 13.16 -32.37
N LYS A 109 -4.35 13.04 -33.51
CA LYS A 109 -4.51 11.92 -34.46
C LYS A 109 -4.11 10.57 -33.85
N GLN A 110 -3.10 10.56 -32.99
CA GLN A 110 -2.64 9.33 -32.33
C GLN A 110 -3.65 8.91 -31.26
N ILE A 111 -4.15 9.86 -30.46
CA ILE A 111 -5.18 9.62 -29.44
C ILE A 111 -6.44 9.04 -30.08
N ALA A 112 -6.90 9.63 -31.19
CA ALA A 112 -8.09 9.18 -31.91
C ALA A 112 -7.96 7.74 -32.47
N ARG A 113 -6.75 7.24 -32.70
CA ARG A 113 -6.51 5.89 -33.20
C ARG A 113 -6.56 4.83 -32.10
N MET A 114 -6.34 5.20 -30.83
CA MET A 114 -6.23 4.22 -29.73
C MET A 114 -7.51 3.43 -29.45
N PRO A 115 -8.73 4.02 -29.49
CA PRO A 115 -9.99 3.28 -29.30
C PRO A 115 -10.31 2.28 -30.40
N THR A 116 -9.71 2.43 -31.59
CA THR A 116 -9.96 1.53 -32.74
C THR A 116 -9.18 0.21 -32.66
N VAL A 117 -8.33 0.05 -31.64
CA VAL A 117 -7.53 -1.16 -31.47
C VAL A 117 -8.39 -2.24 -30.82
N ASP A 118 -8.53 -3.38 -31.50
CA ASP A 118 -9.19 -4.56 -30.95
C ASP A 118 -8.36 -5.15 -29.80
N MET A 119 -8.98 -5.23 -28.62
CA MET A 119 -8.39 -5.73 -27.39
C MET A 119 -8.11 -7.23 -27.45
N HIS A 120 -8.86 -7.99 -28.25
CA HIS A 120 -8.65 -9.44 -28.40
C HIS A 120 -7.39 -9.81 -29.18
N LEU A 121 -6.85 -8.86 -29.95
CA LEU A 121 -5.62 -9.04 -30.72
C LEU A 121 -4.36 -8.68 -29.94
N LEU A 122 -4.50 -8.15 -28.72
CA LEU A 122 -3.36 -7.80 -27.89
C LEU A 122 -2.75 -9.07 -27.27
N PRO A 123 -1.43 -9.28 -27.36
CA PRO A 123 -0.75 -10.44 -26.76
C PRO A 123 -0.75 -10.46 -25.22
N ASP A 124 -1.11 -9.36 -24.57
CA ASP A 124 -1.12 -9.22 -23.11
C ASP A 124 -2.25 -10.06 -22.49
N PRO A 125 -1.99 -10.87 -21.45
CA PRO A 125 -3.05 -11.58 -20.73
C PRO A 125 -4.09 -10.64 -20.10
N ASP A 126 -3.69 -9.43 -19.71
CA ASP A 126 -4.55 -8.41 -19.09
C ASP A 126 -4.56 -7.15 -19.96
N PRO A 127 -5.35 -7.13 -21.05
CA PRO A 127 -5.34 -6.02 -21.99
C PRO A 127 -5.97 -4.76 -21.38
N GLU A 128 -5.19 -3.69 -21.33
CA GLU A 128 -5.61 -2.39 -20.80
C GLU A 128 -6.10 -1.43 -21.89
N LEU A 129 -7.17 -0.70 -21.59
CA LEU A 129 -7.62 0.39 -22.45
C LEU A 129 -6.65 1.58 -22.35
N ASP A 130 -6.59 2.38 -23.42
CA ASP A 130 -5.76 3.58 -23.42
C ASP A 130 -6.14 4.57 -22.31
N THR A 131 -7.44 4.67 -22.03
CA THR A 131 -7.99 5.55 -20.99
C THR A 131 -7.55 5.18 -19.58
N ASP A 132 -7.22 3.91 -19.36
CA ASP A 132 -6.86 3.41 -18.03
C ASP A 132 -5.36 3.62 -17.75
N ARG A 133 -4.57 3.76 -18.81
CA ARG A 133 -3.11 3.94 -18.75
C ARG A 133 -2.68 5.40 -18.59
N VAL A 134 -3.58 6.34 -18.88
CA VAL A 134 -3.27 7.78 -18.86
C VAL A 134 -4.22 8.54 -17.94
N LYS A 135 -3.71 9.53 -17.22
CA LYS A 135 -4.54 10.44 -16.42
C LYS A 135 -5.06 11.62 -17.23
N LYS A 136 -4.25 12.09 -18.18
CA LYS A 136 -4.57 13.13 -19.17
C LYS A 136 -4.31 12.53 -20.54
N SER A 137 -5.29 12.54 -21.44
CA SER A 137 -5.19 11.83 -22.72
C SER A 137 -4.04 12.29 -23.61
N GLU A 138 -3.59 13.53 -23.47
CA GLU A 138 -2.48 14.10 -24.22
C GLU A 138 -1.11 13.66 -23.69
N TRP A 139 -1.03 13.15 -22.45
CA TRP A 139 0.23 12.76 -21.82
C TRP A 139 0.27 11.27 -21.54
N LEU A 140 1.22 10.58 -22.18
CA LEU A 140 1.58 9.22 -21.82
C LEU A 140 2.92 9.22 -21.09
N ILE A 141 2.97 8.56 -19.94
CA ILE A 141 4.18 8.35 -19.16
C ILE A 141 4.35 6.86 -18.98
N VAL A 142 5.46 6.31 -19.47
CA VAL A 142 5.75 4.87 -19.41
C VAL A 142 7.21 4.62 -19.10
N ILE A 143 7.48 3.51 -18.42
CA ILE A 143 8.83 3.03 -18.18
C ILE A 143 9.33 2.28 -19.42
N GLY A 144 10.53 2.61 -19.87
CA GLY A 144 11.23 2.06 -21.01
C GLY A 144 11.81 0.66 -20.80
N GLU A 145 11.14 -0.18 -20.01
CA GLU A 145 11.62 -1.50 -19.64
C GLU A 145 10.42 -2.44 -19.58
N TYR A 146 10.59 -3.64 -20.12
CA TYR A 146 9.55 -4.68 -20.06
C TYR A 146 10.04 -5.96 -19.37
N ASN A 147 11.35 -6.09 -19.09
CA ASN A 147 11.90 -7.26 -18.41
C ASN A 147 13.09 -6.87 -17.55
N THR A 148 12.89 -6.89 -16.24
CA THR A 148 13.95 -6.73 -15.25
C THR A 148 14.69 -8.07 -15.18
N PRO A 149 15.92 -8.20 -15.72
CA PRO A 149 17.02 -7.28 -15.46
C PRO A 149 17.79 -6.79 -16.70
N SER A 150 17.27 -6.96 -17.92
CA SER A 150 18.00 -6.54 -19.12
C SER A 150 17.66 -5.09 -19.47
N ARG A 151 18.68 -4.22 -19.43
CA ARG A 151 18.59 -2.84 -19.93
C ARG A 151 18.15 -2.87 -21.39
N CYS A 152 16.87 -2.59 -21.64
CA CYS A 152 16.32 -2.51 -22.97
C CYS A 152 16.50 -1.08 -23.49
N ILE A 153 17.03 -0.92 -24.71
CA ILE A 153 17.03 0.37 -25.39
C ILE A 153 15.72 0.47 -26.15
N MET A 154 14.85 1.37 -25.68
CA MET A 154 13.58 1.66 -26.30
C MET A 154 13.72 2.85 -27.25
N LEU A 155 13.31 2.63 -28.50
CA LEU A 155 13.26 3.64 -29.54
C LEU A 155 11.82 4.13 -29.69
N PRO A 156 11.51 5.40 -29.35
CA PRO A 156 10.21 5.98 -29.65
C PRO A 156 10.06 6.21 -31.16
N TYR A 157 8.82 6.25 -31.64
CA TYR A 157 8.42 6.43 -33.06
C TYR A 157 8.78 5.32 -34.01
N ASP A 158 9.39 4.26 -33.51
CA ASP A 158 9.84 3.14 -34.32
C ASP A 158 8.89 1.93 -34.15
N GLY A 159 9.04 0.97 -35.04
CA GLY A 159 8.23 -0.23 -35.11
C GLY A 159 6.95 -0.09 -35.93
N MET A 160 6.31 -1.23 -36.17
CA MET A 160 5.17 -1.34 -37.11
C MET A 160 3.92 -0.56 -36.67
N TYR A 161 3.82 -0.18 -35.40
CA TYR A 161 2.64 0.44 -34.81
C TYR A 161 2.85 1.91 -34.42
N GLY A 162 4.01 2.49 -34.75
CA GLY A 162 4.32 3.91 -34.53
C GLY A 162 4.40 4.32 -33.06
N GLY A 163 4.64 3.36 -32.17
CA GLY A 163 4.80 3.55 -30.73
C GLY A 163 6.25 3.43 -30.32
N PHE A 164 6.60 2.26 -29.76
CA PHE A 164 7.96 1.98 -29.31
C PHE A 164 8.49 0.69 -29.91
N LEU A 165 9.80 0.64 -30.13
CA LEU A 165 10.54 -0.56 -30.52
C LEU A 165 11.63 -0.86 -29.49
N CYS A 166 11.68 -2.10 -29.01
CA CYS A 166 12.88 -2.60 -28.33
C CYS A 166 13.89 -3.06 -29.37
N TYR A 167 15.05 -2.40 -29.42
CA TYR A 167 16.12 -2.72 -30.37
C TYR A 167 16.68 -4.14 -30.21
N TYR A 168 16.79 -4.64 -28.98
CA TYR A 168 17.47 -5.91 -28.70
C TYR A 168 16.67 -7.15 -29.13
N HIS A 169 15.36 -7.14 -28.95
CA HIS A 169 14.51 -8.32 -29.14
C HIS A 169 13.40 -8.10 -30.17
N GLY A 170 13.38 -6.94 -30.83
CA GLY A 170 12.41 -6.62 -31.89
C GLY A 170 10.97 -6.56 -31.39
N VAL A 171 10.77 -6.11 -30.16
CA VAL A 171 9.44 -6.03 -29.54
C VAL A 171 8.78 -4.71 -29.92
N HIS A 172 7.57 -4.79 -30.46
CA HIS A 172 6.82 -3.65 -30.96
C HIS A 172 5.64 -3.31 -30.05
N TYR A 173 5.58 -2.03 -29.68
CA TYR A 173 4.50 -1.44 -28.89
C TYR A 173 3.72 -0.41 -29.70
N ASP A 174 2.46 -0.22 -29.34
CA ASP A 174 1.66 0.89 -29.87
C ASP A 174 1.95 2.22 -29.15
N VAL A 175 1.26 3.28 -29.57
CA VAL A 175 1.43 4.63 -29.00
C VAL A 175 1.03 4.70 -27.52
N SER A 176 0.22 3.77 -27.03
CA SER A 176 -0.18 3.66 -25.61
C SER A 176 0.85 2.87 -24.76
N GLY A 177 1.89 2.33 -25.41
CA GLY A 177 2.86 1.45 -24.78
C GLY A 177 2.34 0.03 -24.58
N ARG A 178 1.29 -0.38 -25.31
CA ARG A 178 0.75 -1.74 -25.25
C ARG A 178 1.49 -2.64 -26.22
N ILE A 179 1.75 -3.87 -25.80
CA ILE A 179 2.44 -4.86 -26.64
C ILE A 179 1.58 -5.21 -27.85
N ARG A 180 2.19 -5.28 -29.03
CA ARG A 180 1.52 -5.70 -30.28
C ARG A 180 2.17 -6.91 -30.92
N ARG A 181 3.49 -7.03 -30.79
CA ARG A 181 4.27 -8.13 -31.37
C ARG A 181 5.60 -8.28 -30.64
N GLY A 182 6.01 -9.50 -30.37
CA GLY A 182 7.34 -9.80 -29.81
C GLY A 182 7.33 -11.06 -28.95
N SER A 183 8.48 -11.37 -28.34
CA SER A 183 8.62 -12.45 -27.35
C SER A 183 7.96 -12.12 -26.01
N VAL A 184 7.76 -10.83 -25.74
CA VAL A 184 7.20 -10.27 -24.51
C VAL A 184 5.68 -10.28 -24.60
N ARG A 185 5.02 -10.54 -23.48
CA ARG A 185 3.56 -10.58 -23.37
C ARG A 185 3.01 -9.56 -22.38
N THR A 186 3.77 -8.54 -22.00
CA THR A 186 3.35 -7.51 -21.06
C THR A 186 3.44 -6.13 -21.71
N ASN A 187 2.50 -5.26 -21.38
CA ASN A 187 2.53 -3.85 -21.71
C ASN A 187 3.66 -3.14 -20.95
N LEU A 188 4.07 -1.96 -21.44
CA LEU A 188 5.01 -1.11 -20.71
C LEU A 188 4.36 -0.62 -19.41
N GLU A 189 5.12 -0.67 -18.33
CA GLU A 189 4.67 -0.25 -17.01
C GLU A 189 4.42 1.27 -16.99
N VAL A 190 3.27 1.67 -16.45
CA VAL A 190 2.94 3.08 -16.19
C VAL A 190 3.38 3.37 -14.74
N PRO A 191 4.36 4.26 -14.51
CA PRO A 191 4.82 4.56 -13.16
C PRO A 191 3.75 5.33 -12.39
N ASP A 192 3.90 5.40 -11.07
CA ASP A 192 3.14 6.35 -10.26
C ASP A 192 3.60 7.79 -10.60
N TYR A 193 2.66 8.68 -10.94
CA TYR A 193 2.96 10.09 -11.18
C TYR A 193 1.83 11.02 -10.76
N VAL A 194 2.13 12.29 -10.51
CA VAL A 194 1.15 13.33 -10.16
C VAL A 194 1.47 14.60 -10.92
N PHE A 195 0.46 15.22 -11.54
CA PHE A 195 0.57 16.57 -12.09
C PHE A 195 0.48 17.58 -10.93
N ILE A 196 1.54 18.36 -10.72
CA ILE A 196 1.53 19.48 -9.75
C ILE A 196 0.82 20.68 -10.38
N ASP A 197 1.15 20.94 -11.64
CA ASP A 197 0.56 21.99 -12.46
C ASP A 197 0.41 21.48 -13.91
N ASP A 198 -0.05 22.31 -14.84
CA ASP A 198 -0.26 21.92 -16.24
C ASP A 198 1.04 21.70 -17.03
N ASN A 199 2.17 22.14 -16.48
CA ASN A 199 3.48 22.15 -17.07
C ASN A 199 4.50 21.26 -16.34
N THR A 200 4.14 20.66 -15.21
CA THR A 200 5.05 19.96 -14.31
C THR A 200 4.40 18.68 -13.82
N VAL A 201 5.07 17.57 -14.09
CA VAL A 201 4.69 16.25 -13.58
C VAL A 201 5.78 15.72 -12.69
N VAL A 202 5.39 15.11 -11.57
CA VAL A 202 6.30 14.41 -10.67
C VAL A 202 6.05 12.93 -10.78
N ILE A 203 7.08 12.19 -11.14
CA ILE A 203 7.06 10.74 -11.30
C ILE A 203 7.71 10.12 -10.06
N GLY A 204 7.18 8.99 -9.59
CA GLY A 204 7.55 8.33 -8.33
C GLY A 204 6.66 8.69 -7.13
N ARG A 205 5.75 9.67 -7.27
CA ARG A 205 4.87 10.12 -6.18
C ARG A 205 3.48 9.48 -6.29
N LYS A 206 3.01 8.86 -5.19
CA LYS A 206 1.62 8.38 -5.07
C LYS A 206 0.68 9.51 -4.63
N LYS A 207 -0.56 9.52 -5.16
CA LYS A 207 -1.60 10.52 -4.84
C LYS A 207 -1.93 10.57 -3.34
N ASN A 208 -1.81 9.44 -2.65
CA ASN A 208 -1.92 9.32 -1.20
C ASN A 208 -0.66 8.64 -0.64
N PRO A 209 0.36 9.40 -0.20
CA PRO A 209 1.51 8.79 0.45
C PRO A 209 1.06 8.17 1.77
N ILE A 210 1.40 6.90 1.98
CA ILE A 210 1.24 6.24 3.27
C ILE A 210 2.14 7.01 4.24
N LYS A 211 1.54 7.76 5.18
CA LYS A 211 2.30 8.40 6.25
C LYS A 211 2.78 7.28 7.18
N PHE A 212 4.10 7.06 7.20
CA PHE A 212 4.75 6.19 8.17
C PHE A 212 4.86 6.85 9.54
#